data_AF-A0A7C8Z1A9-F1
#
_entry.id   AF-A0A7C8Z1A9-F1
#
_cell.length_a   1.000
_cell.length_b   1.000
_cell.length_c   1.000
_cell.angle_alpha   90.00
_cell.angle_beta   90.00
_cell.angle_gamma   90.00
#
_symmetry.space_group_name_H-M   'P 1'
#
loop_
_entity.id
_entity.type
_entity.pdbx_description
1 polymer ?
#
loop_
_entity_poly.entity_id
_entity_poly.type
_entity_poly.pdbx_seq_one_letter_code
_entity_poly.pdbx_strand_id
1 'polypeptide(L)'
;LVTEDANFMGEQVFMSNDFINMMWRRTSFLLRVLKKGYNFILTDADVIWLRNPFTILTTNETQELDIQLSADFYNGDSTSVSNPINTGFYFVKSNNKTIRLFEKWYEYKDNATGLKEQDVLQNMTWKGVLGDLGLHFRFLETRLFSGFCQESPDIHAVVTVHANCCRFINAKVADLTTVLRQWLSFRANPSNQTTRSEER
;
A
#
# COMPACT_ATOMS: atom_id res chain seq x y z
N LEU A 1 -17.59 -9.72 5.40
CA LEU A 1 -17.59 -8.90 6.65
C LEU A 1 -18.95 -8.22 6.75
N VAL A 2 -19.89 -8.85 7.45
CA VAL A 2 -21.16 -8.20 7.80
C VAL A 2 -20.94 -7.54 9.15
N THR A 3 -21.21 -6.25 9.22
CA THR A 3 -21.22 -5.47 10.47
C THR A 3 -22.60 -4.85 10.58
N GLU A 4 -23.17 -4.80 11.77
CA GLU A 4 -24.57 -4.41 12.04
C GLU A 4 -24.98 -3.05 11.45
N ASP A 5 -24.02 -2.17 11.12
CA ASP A 5 -24.29 -0.81 10.62
C ASP A 5 -23.96 -0.53 9.15
N ALA A 6 -23.59 -1.52 8.32
CA ALA A 6 -23.40 -1.29 6.87
C ALA A 6 -23.28 -2.58 6.04
N ASN A 7 -24.00 -2.60 4.91
CA ASN A 7 -23.93 -3.66 3.91
C ASN A 7 -22.93 -3.29 2.78
N PHE A 8 -21.71 -3.81 2.86
CA PHE A 8 -20.65 -3.58 1.85
C PHE A 8 -20.55 -4.68 0.78
N MET A 9 -21.63 -5.45 0.53
CA MET A 9 -21.58 -6.61 -0.37
C MET A 9 -21.64 -6.27 -1.87
N GLY A 10 -21.75 -4.98 -2.26
CA GLY A 10 -21.75 -4.51 -3.65
C GLY A 10 -20.57 -3.59 -4.00
N GLU A 11 -20.37 -3.33 -5.31
CA GLU A 11 -19.38 -2.35 -5.80
C GLU A 11 -19.63 -1.00 -5.14
N GLN A 12 -18.66 -0.54 -4.35
CA GLN A 12 -18.69 0.79 -3.77
C GLN A 12 -18.09 1.75 -4.78
N VAL A 13 -18.91 2.65 -5.31
CA VAL A 13 -18.44 3.69 -6.23
C VAL A 13 -17.37 4.51 -5.51
N PHE A 14 -16.23 4.68 -6.18
CA PHE A 14 -15.09 5.43 -5.66
C PHE A 14 -15.54 6.81 -5.14
N MET A 15 -15.11 7.17 -3.93
CA MET A 15 -15.47 8.39 -3.19
C MET A 15 -16.94 8.52 -2.71
N SER A 16 -17.76 7.47 -2.83
CA SER A 16 -19.06 7.43 -2.14
C SER A 16 -18.89 7.48 -0.60
N ASN A 17 -19.96 7.87 0.12
CA ASN A 17 -19.94 7.90 1.57
C ASN A 17 -19.63 6.52 2.18
N ASP A 18 -20.18 5.46 1.59
CA ASP A 18 -19.94 4.08 2.01
C ASP A 18 -18.49 3.65 1.75
N PHE A 19 -17.90 4.06 0.62
CA PHE A 19 -16.47 3.87 0.35
C PHE A 19 -15.60 4.54 1.42
N ILE A 20 -15.87 5.82 1.74
CA ILE A 20 -15.11 6.57 2.75
C ILE A 20 -15.25 5.91 4.14
N ASN A 21 -16.47 5.52 4.52
CA ASN A 21 -16.71 4.81 5.79
C ASN A 21 -15.99 3.46 5.86
N MET A 22 -15.98 2.69 4.77
CA MET A 22 -15.25 1.43 4.68
C MET A 22 -13.74 1.63 4.88
N MET A 23 -13.17 2.66 4.27
CA MET A 23 -11.76 2.97 4.42
C MET A 23 -11.39 3.39 5.84
N TRP A 24 -12.21 4.21 6.51
CA TRP A 24 -11.97 4.56 7.91
C TRP A 24 -12.10 3.35 8.84
N ARG A 25 -13.02 2.43 8.57
CA ARG A 25 -13.13 1.15 9.31
C ARG A 25 -11.87 0.30 9.15
N ARG A 26 -11.28 0.26 7.95
CA ARG A 26 -9.98 -0.37 7.70
C ARG A 26 -8.89 0.23 8.59
N THR A 27 -8.77 1.56 8.62
CA THR A 27 -7.80 2.26 9.48
C THR A 27 -8.02 1.94 10.97
N SER A 28 -9.27 1.93 11.45
CA SER A 28 -9.61 1.54 12.82
C SER A 28 -9.18 0.11 13.16
N PHE A 29 -9.43 -0.83 12.24
CA PHE A 29 -9.01 -2.21 12.41
C PHE A 29 -7.50 -2.35 12.50
N LEU A 30 -6.75 -1.70 11.61
CA LEU A 30 -5.29 -1.73 11.61
C LEU A 30 -4.69 -1.10 12.86
N LEU A 31 -5.30 -0.04 13.41
CA LEU A 31 -4.92 0.51 14.71
C LEU A 31 -5.02 -0.55 15.83
N ARG A 32 -6.08 -1.38 15.83
CA ARG A 32 -6.22 -2.48 16.82
C ARG A 32 -5.15 -3.55 16.66
N VAL A 33 -4.72 -3.83 15.41
CA VAL A 33 -3.61 -4.76 15.13
C VAL A 33 -2.31 -4.23 15.73
N LEU A 34 -2.01 -2.94 15.53
CA LEU A 34 -0.83 -2.29 16.11
C LEU A 34 -0.88 -2.31 17.64
N LYS A 35 -2.02 -1.96 18.26
CA LYS A 35 -2.20 -1.99 19.72
C LYS A 35 -2.04 -3.39 20.33
N LYS A 36 -2.13 -4.45 19.53
CA LYS A 36 -1.85 -5.84 19.95
C LYS A 36 -0.39 -6.26 19.76
N GLY A 37 0.48 -5.37 19.27
CA GLY A 37 1.90 -5.65 19.08
C GLY A 37 2.27 -6.29 17.74
N TYR A 38 1.34 -6.36 16.78
CA TYR A 38 1.59 -7.01 15.49
C TYR A 38 2.05 -6.01 14.42
N ASN A 39 3.17 -6.33 13.78
CA ASN A 39 3.54 -5.75 12.48
C ASN A 39 2.55 -6.26 11.42
N PHE A 40 2.29 -5.46 10.39
CA PHE A 40 1.40 -5.89 9.31
C PHE A 40 1.81 -5.33 7.95
N ILE A 41 1.51 -6.09 6.90
CA ILE A 41 1.39 -5.58 5.53
C ILE A 41 -0.09 -5.41 5.25
N LEU A 42 -0.50 -4.23 4.79
CA LEU A 42 -1.79 -4.06 4.14
C LEU A 42 -1.59 -4.23 2.64
N THR A 43 -2.48 -4.97 2.01
CA THR A 43 -2.58 -5.10 0.56
C THR A 43 -4.05 -5.02 0.18
N ASP A 44 -4.39 -4.16 -0.78
CA ASP A 44 -5.71 -4.14 -1.37
C ASP A 44 -5.93 -5.40 -2.23
N ALA A 45 -7.21 -5.72 -2.48
CA ALA A 45 -7.60 -6.94 -3.19
C ALA A 45 -7.19 -6.94 -4.68
N ASP A 46 -6.88 -5.76 -5.22
CA ASP A 46 -6.43 -5.50 -6.58
C ASP A 46 -4.92 -5.25 -6.68
N VAL A 47 -4.16 -5.84 -5.74
CA VAL A 47 -2.70 -5.92 -5.77
C VAL A 47 -2.26 -7.36 -6.00
N ILE A 48 -1.50 -7.60 -7.07
CA ILE A 48 -0.86 -8.91 -7.33
C ILE A 48 0.55 -8.90 -6.74
N TRP A 49 0.89 -9.97 -6.01
CA TRP A 49 2.24 -10.24 -5.55
C TRP A 49 2.93 -11.18 -6.54
N LEU A 50 3.89 -10.66 -7.29
CA LEU A 50 4.69 -11.43 -8.24
C LEU A 50 5.86 -12.11 -7.53
N ARG A 51 6.40 -11.47 -6.48
CA ARG A 51 7.48 -11.97 -5.63
C ARG A 51 7.14 -11.84 -4.16
N ASN A 52 7.99 -12.41 -3.29
CA ASN A 52 7.89 -12.24 -1.85
C ASN A 52 8.34 -10.81 -1.47
N PRO A 53 7.47 -9.91 -0.98
CA PRO A 53 7.86 -8.54 -0.67
C PRO A 53 8.75 -8.42 0.57
N PHE A 54 8.78 -9.44 1.44
CA PHE A 54 9.61 -9.43 2.64
C PHE A 54 11.11 -9.34 2.32
N THR A 55 11.56 -9.81 1.15
CA THR A 55 12.97 -9.69 0.72
C THR A 55 13.43 -8.24 0.58
N ILE A 56 12.49 -7.30 0.39
CA ILE A 56 12.76 -5.86 0.29
C ILE A 56 12.36 -5.12 1.57
N LEU A 57 11.31 -5.58 2.26
CA LEU A 57 10.72 -4.89 3.40
C LEU A 57 11.43 -5.16 4.73
N THR A 58 12.12 -6.29 4.86
CA THR A 58 12.72 -6.73 6.14
C THR A 58 14.20 -7.06 6.02
N THR A 59 14.95 -6.17 5.37
CA THR A 59 16.42 -6.20 5.28
C THR A 59 17.07 -5.50 6.49
N ASN A 60 18.38 -5.69 6.69
CA ASN A 60 19.14 -4.94 7.70
C ASN A 60 19.02 -3.41 7.52
N GLU A 61 19.01 -2.94 6.28
CA GLU A 61 18.88 -1.52 5.93
C GLU A 61 17.50 -0.94 6.26
N THR A 62 16.48 -1.80 6.36
CA THR A 62 15.08 -1.40 6.61
C THR A 62 14.63 -1.75 8.03
N GLN A 63 15.53 -2.28 8.85
CA GLN A 63 15.25 -2.68 10.23
C GLN A 63 14.82 -1.49 11.11
N GLU A 64 15.38 -0.30 10.88
CA GLU A 64 15.07 0.91 11.64
C GLU A 64 13.81 1.65 11.15
N LEU A 65 13.23 1.24 10.01
CA LEU A 65 12.03 1.88 9.45
C LEU A 65 10.77 1.44 10.21
N ASP A 66 9.98 2.42 10.63
CA ASP A 66 8.68 2.25 11.28
C ASP A 66 7.57 1.95 10.26
N ILE A 67 7.63 2.59 9.09
CA ILE A 67 6.62 2.48 8.03
C ILE A 67 7.23 2.57 6.63
N GLN A 68 6.71 1.77 5.70
CA GLN A 68 7.10 1.78 4.29
C GLN A 68 5.85 1.86 3.43
N LEU A 69 5.70 2.95 2.68
CA LEU A 69 4.47 3.32 1.97
C LEU A 69 4.64 3.18 0.46
N SER A 70 3.66 2.59 -0.24
CA SER A 70 3.62 2.75 -1.71
C SER A 70 3.29 4.19 -2.10
N ALA A 71 3.61 4.54 -3.34
CA ALA A 71 3.25 5.82 -3.95
C ALA A 71 2.59 5.60 -5.31
N ASP A 72 1.68 6.50 -5.70
CA ASP A 72 1.11 6.50 -7.06
C ASP A 72 2.15 6.90 -8.11
N PHE A 73 3.12 7.73 -7.72
CA PHE A 73 4.29 8.10 -8.52
C PHE A 73 5.50 8.20 -7.60
N TYR A 74 6.65 7.72 -8.06
CA TYR A 74 7.92 7.80 -7.34
C TYR A 74 8.83 8.83 -7.99
N ASN A 75 9.21 9.84 -7.20
CA ASN A 75 10.00 10.98 -7.67
C ASN A 75 11.52 10.76 -7.63
N GLY A 76 11.99 9.58 -7.22
CA GLY A 76 13.42 9.25 -7.09
C GLY A 76 13.97 9.38 -5.66
N ASP A 77 13.23 10.00 -4.74
CA ASP A 77 13.63 10.17 -3.33
C ASP A 77 12.64 9.47 -2.40
N SER A 78 13.11 8.41 -1.75
CA SER A 78 12.30 7.58 -0.84
C SER A 78 11.86 8.30 0.44
N THR A 79 12.43 9.44 0.78
CA THR A 79 12.05 10.20 1.99
C THR A 79 11.21 11.44 1.68
N SER A 80 11.06 11.76 0.39
CA SER A 80 10.34 12.94 -0.05
C SER A 80 8.84 12.81 0.18
N VAL A 81 8.30 13.70 1.03
CA VAL A 81 6.85 13.84 1.28
C VAL A 81 6.06 14.33 0.06
N SER A 82 6.74 14.70 -1.02
CA SER A 82 6.14 15.05 -2.31
C SER A 82 5.70 13.82 -3.11
N ASN A 83 6.09 12.61 -2.72
CA ASN A 83 5.53 11.38 -3.31
C ASN A 83 4.04 11.26 -2.92
N PRO A 84 3.12 11.10 -3.89
CA PRO A 84 1.70 10.89 -3.60
C PRO A 84 1.49 9.51 -2.96
N ILE A 85 1.14 9.49 -1.68
CA ILE A 85 0.90 8.28 -0.87
C ILE A 85 -0.16 7.41 -1.54
N ASN A 86 0.14 6.12 -1.66
CA ASN A 86 -0.82 5.08 -2.02
C ASN A 86 -1.04 4.16 -0.81
N THR A 87 -2.29 4.00 -0.39
CA THR A 87 -2.66 3.16 0.76
C THR A 87 -3.12 1.75 0.38
N GLY A 88 -2.93 1.34 -0.87
CA GLY A 88 -3.25 0.00 -1.33
C GLY A 88 -2.14 -1.03 -1.07
N PHE A 89 -0.92 -0.59 -0.80
CA PHE A 89 0.13 -1.45 -0.27
C PHE A 89 1.04 -0.67 0.67
N TYR A 90 1.25 -1.17 1.89
CA TYR A 90 2.25 -0.63 2.81
C TYR A 90 2.57 -1.60 3.95
N PHE A 91 3.75 -1.44 4.54
CA PHE A 91 4.23 -2.22 5.68
C PHE A 91 4.42 -1.33 6.90
N VAL A 92 3.91 -1.77 8.06
CA VAL A 92 4.00 -1.02 9.32
C VAL A 92 4.53 -1.94 10.42
N LYS A 93 5.51 -1.46 11.18
CA LYS A 93 5.95 -2.09 12.41
C LYS A 93 5.15 -1.56 13.60
N SER A 94 4.77 -2.44 14.52
CA SER A 94 4.09 -2.04 15.75
C SER A 94 5.08 -1.42 16.72
N ASN A 95 4.86 -0.15 17.05
CA ASN A 95 5.52 0.57 18.13
C ASN A 95 4.69 1.79 18.54
N ASN A 96 5.13 2.51 19.57
CA ASN A 96 4.39 3.66 20.09
C ASN A 96 4.19 4.78 19.06
N LYS A 97 5.15 4.99 18.14
CA LYS A 97 5.06 6.04 17.12
C LYS A 97 4.00 5.69 16.07
N THR A 98 3.99 4.46 15.56
CA THR A 98 3.01 4.02 14.56
C THR A 98 1.61 3.89 15.15
N ILE A 99 1.48 3.45 16.41
CA ILE A 99 0.20 3.51 17.13
C ILE A 99 -0.30 4.95 17.20
N ARG A 100 0.56 5.89 17.58
CA ARG A 100 0.17 7.31 17.70
C ARG A 100 -0.21 7.94 16.36
N LEU A 101 0.49 7.56 15.28
CA LEU A 101 0.12 7.97 13.92
C LEU A 101 -1.29 7.50 13.58
N PHE A 102 -1.58 6.21 13.77
CA PHE A 102 -2.89 5.64 13.42
C PHE A 102 -4.02 6.17 14.31
N GLU A 103 -3.74 6.51 15.58
CA GLU A 103 -4.69 7.23 16.44
C GLU A 103 -5.04 8.59 15.86
N LYS A 104 -4.02 9.44 15.62
CA LYS A 104 -4.24 10.77 15.02
C LYS A 104 -4.95 10.65 13.68
N TRP A 105 -4.52 9.73 12.84
CA TRP A 105 -5.09 9.52 11.52
C TRP A 105 -6.58 9.17 11.61
N TYR A 106 -6.96 8.24 12.50
CA TYR A 106 -8.35 7.87 12.69
C TYR A 106 -9.18 8.99 13.34
N GLU A 107 -8.62 9.75 14.28
CA GLU A 107 -9.27 10.91 14.91
C GLU A 107 -9.67 11.98 13.89
N TYR A 108 -8.90 12.15 12.80
CA TYR A 108 -9.23 13.10 11.74
C TYR A 108 -10.50 12.76 10.96
N LYS A 109 -11.03 11.53 11.06
CA LYS A 109 -12.24 11.11 10.32
C LYS A 109 -13.41 12.08 10.50
N ASP A 110 -13.56 12.64 11.70
CA ASP A 110 -14.70 13.49 12.08
C ASP A 110 -14.59 14.91 11.49
N ASN A 111 -13.40 15.30 11.04
CA ASN A 111 -13.09 16.61 10.46
C ASN A 111 -12.69 16.52 8.98
N ALA A 112 -12.86 15.35 8.35
CA ALA A 112 -12.37 15.03 7.00
C ALA A 112 -13.52 14.93 5.97
N THR A 113 -14.47 15.87 6.00
CA THR A 113 -15.62 15.85 5.09
C THR A 113 -15.17 15.79 3.63
N GLY A 114 -15.58 14.72 2.92
CA GLY A 114 -15.27 14.52 1.50
C GLY A 114 -13.85 14.01 1.21
N LEU A 115 -13.04 13.74 2.23
CA LEU A 115 -11.69 13.18 2.09
C LEU A 115 -11.68 11.72 2.51
N LYS A 116 -11.00 10.87 1.74
CA LYS A 116 -10.68 9.52 2.19
C LYS A 116 -9.45 9.55 3.09
N GLU A 117 -9.25 8.49 3.84
CA GLU A 117 -8.11 8.26 4.73
C GLU A 117 -6.75 8.51 4.05
N GLN A 118 -6.56 8.11 2.79
CA GLN A 118 -5.32 8.38 2.06
C GLN A 118 -5.05 9.88 1.90
N ASP A 119 -6.07 10.67 1.56
CA ASP A 119 -5.94 12.12 1.39
C ASP A 119 -5.60 12.78 2.73
N VAL A 120 -6.20 12.29 3.82
CA VAL A 120 -5.89 12.76 5.17
C VAL A 120 -4.45 12.43 5.56
N LEU A 121 -3.97 11.21 5.28
CA LEU A 121 -2.59 10.82 5.56
C LEU A 121 -1.59 11.67 4.76
N GLN A 122 -1.89 11.96 3.49
CA GLN A 122 -1.10 12.87 2.66
C GLN A 122 -1.03 14.27 3.29
N ASN A 123 -2.18 14.82 3.67
CA ASN A 123 -2.25 16.14 4.31
C ASN A 123 -1.51 16.16 5.66
N MET A 124 -1.60 15.11 6.46
CA MET A 124 -0.83 14.99 7.72
C MET A 124 0.67 14.94 7.44
N THR A 125 1.09 14.23 6.41
CA THR A 125 2.49 14.10 6.01
C THR A 125 3.05 15.47 5.56
N TRP A 126 2.30 16.22 4.74
CA TRP A 126 2.68 17.60 4.36
C TRP A 126 2.73 18.58 5.53
N LYS A 127 1.91 18.35 6.57
CA LYS A 127 1.94 19.13 7.81
C LYS A 127 3.08 18.73 8.76
N GLY A 128 3.95 17.79 8.37
CA GLY A 128 5.10 17.38 9.17
C GLY A 128 4.82 16.33 10.25
N VAL A 129 3.60 15.76 10.31
CA VAL A 129 3.19 14.86 11.40
C VAL A 129 4.10 13.62 11.52
N LEU A 130 4.63 13.10 10.39
CA LEU A 130 5.56 11.97 10.44
C LEU A 130 6.86 12.34 11.17
N GLY A 131 7.40 13.53 10.89
CA GLY A 131 8.59 14.05 11.55
C GLY A 131 8.34 14.39 13.02
N ASP A 132 7.19 15.00 13.34
CA ASP A 132 6.82 15.34 14.72
C ASP A 132 6.70 14.10 15.63
N LEU A 133 6.31 12.96 15.06
CA LEU A 133 6.25 11.67 15.76
C LEU A 133 7.61 10.95 15.77
N GLY A 134 8.63 11.52 15.13
CA GLY A 134 9.96 10.92 14.97
C GLY A 134 9.92 9.60 14.20
N LEU A 135 8.98 9.44 13.26
CA LEU A 135 8.84 8.22 12.46
C LEU A 135 9.98 8.11 11.45
N HIS A 136 10.61 6.94 11.39
CA HIS A 136 11.46 6.56 10.28
C HIS A 136 10.59 5.94 9.20
N PHE A 137 10.51 6.59 8.04
CA PHE A 137 9.68 6.13 6.95
C PHE A 137 10.43 6.13 5.63
N ARG A 138 9.91 5.36 4.67
CA ARG A 138 10.26 5.52 3.26
C ARG A 138 9.07 5.27 2.34
N PHE A 139 9.13 5.85 1.15
CA PHE A 139 8.31 5.51 0.01
C PHE A 139 8.96 4.37 -0.78
N LEU A 140 8.15 3.43 -1.20
CA LEU A 140 8.55 2.28 -2.00
C LEU A 140 8.64 2.68 -3.47
N GLU A 141 9.76 2.33 -4.11
CA GLU A 141 9.99 2.62 -5.52
C GLU A 141 8.97 1.91 -6.40
N THR A 142 8.33 2.63 -7.31
CA THR A 142 7.37 2.06 -8.27
C THR A 142 8.00 1.07 -9.25
N ARG A 143 9.33 1.11 -9.44
CA ARG A 143 10.06 0.06 -10.16
C ARG A 143 9.90 -1.33 -9.50
N LEU A 144 9.80 -1.39 -8.18
CA LEU A 144 9.63 -2.64 -7.42
C LEU A 144 8.16 -2.84 -7.01
N PHE A 145 7.51 -1.80 -6.52
CA PHE A 145 6.13 -1.79 -6.05
C PHE A 145 5.26 -1.02 -7.04
N SER A 146 5.05 -1.63 -8.20
CA SER A 146 4.43 -1.02 -9.37
C SER A 146 2.94 -0.75 -9.17
N GLY A 147 2.41 0.17 -9.97
CA GLY A 147 0.97 0.32 -10.18
C GLY A 147 0.67 1.01 -11.52
N PHE A 148 -0.56 0.96 -12.00
CA PHE A 148 -0.92 1.53 -13.30
C PHE A 148 -0.83 3.07 -13.35
N CYS A 149 -0.71 3.76 -12.21
CA CYS A 149 -0.33 5.19 -12.21
C CYS A 149 1.10 5.42 -12.72
N GLN A 150 2.03 4.50 -12.42
CA GLN A 150 3.41 4.50 -12.89
C GLN A 150 3.94 3.06 -12.95
N GLU A 151 3.91 2.48 -14.14
CA GLU A 151 4.24 1.08 -14.34
C GLU A 151 5.76 0.84 -14.26
N SER A 152 6.16 -0.25 -13.62
CA SER A 152 7.54 -0.71 -13.65
C SER A 152 7.92 -1.16 -15.06
N PRO A 153 9.03 -0.67 -15.63
CA PRO A 153 9.55 -1.16 -16.91
C PRO A 153 10.33 -2.48 -16.77
N ASP A 154 10.52 -2.97 -15.54
CA ASP A 154 11.46 -4.06 -15.23
C ASP A 154 10.72 -5.27 -14.64
N ILE A 155 10.34 -6.20 -15.54
CA ILE A 155 9.70 -7.46 -15.16
C ILE A 155 10.62 -8.37 -14.33
N HIS A 156 11.95 -8.17 -14.39
CA HIS A 156 12.87 -8.97 -13.59
C HIS A 156 12.84 -8.54 -12.13
N ALA A 157 12.69 -7.25 -11.85
CA ALA A 157 12.73 -6.71 -10.49
C ALA A 157 11.36 -6.52 -9.81
N VAL A 158 10.27 -6.34 -10.58
CA VAL A 158 8.95 -6.04 -10.02
C VAL A 158 8.50 -7.09 -8.97
N VAL A 159 7.99 -6.59 -7.84
CA VAL A 159 7.57 -7.36 -6.67
C VAL A 159 6.06 -7.41 -6.57
N THR A 160 5.41 -6.26 -6.65
CA THR A 160 3.94 -6.13 -6.63
C THR A 160 3.45 -5.26 -7.77
N VAL A 161 2.19 -5.47 -8.19
CA VAL A 161 1.50 -4.60 -9.14
C VAL A 161 0.11 -4.28 -8.60
N HIS A 162 -0.17 -3.00 -8.36
CA HIS A 162 -1.47 -2.49 -7.92
C HIS A 162 -2.27 -1.92 -9.09
N ALA A 163 -3.56 -2.27 -9.20
CA ALA A 163 -4.49 -1.63 -10.13
C ALA A 163 -4.96 -0.23 -9.68
N ASN A 164 -4.06 0.61 -9.17
CA ASN A 164 -4.32 2.03 -8.91
C ASN A 164 -4.52 2.80 -10.22
N CYS A 165 -5.04 4.04 -10.14
CA CYS A 165 -5.43 4.84 -11.32
C CYS A 165 -6.43 4.17 -12.30
N CYS A 166 -7.04 3.06 -11.91
CA CYS A 166 -8.08 2.37 -12.67
C CYS A 166 -9.44 2.53 -11.98
N ARG A 167 -10.45 2.99 -12.74
CA ARG A 167 -11.74 3.44 -12.15
C ARG A 167 -12.77 2.33 -11.97
N PHE A 168 -12.80 1.35 -12.86
CA PHE A 168 -13.88 0.35 -12.92
C PHE A 168 -13.35 -1.06 -12.61
N ILE A 169 -14.12 -1.86 -11.89
CA ILE A 169 -13.73 -3.24 -11.55
C ILE A 169 -13.40 -4.07 -12.80
N ASN A 170 -14.20 -3.95 -13.87
CA ASN A 170 -13.95 -4.71 -15.11
C ASN A 170 -12.60 -4.35 -15.75
N ALA A 171 -12.22 -3.07 -15.72
CA ALA A 171 -10.93 -2.63 -16.23
C ALA A 171 -9.79 -3.15 -15.34
N LYS A 172 -9.93 -3.03 -14.01
CA LYS A 172 -8.96 -3.61 -13.05
C LYS A 172 -8.73 -5.10 -13.29
N VAL A 173 -9.81 -5.87 -13.45
CA VAL A 173 -9.73 -7.32 -13.71
C VAL A 173 -9.03 -7.61 -15.04
N ALA A 174 -9.36 -6.88 -16.11
CA ALA A 174 -8.74 -7.08 -17.42
C ALA A 174 -7.23 -6.78 -17.40
N ASP A 175 -6.83 -5.66 -16.79
CA ASP A 175 -5.43 -5.22 -16.74
C ASP A 175 -4.60 -6.15 -15.85
N LEU A 176 -5.11 -6.51 -14.65
CA LEU A 176 -4.45 -7.47 -13.76
C LEU A 176 -4.36 -8.88 -14.36
N THR A 177 -5.35 -9.30 -15.16
CA THR A 177 -5.27 -10.56 -15.91
C THR A 177 -4.13 -10.52 -16.92
N THR A 178 -3.91 -9.38 -17.57
CA THR A 178 -2.81 -9.18 -18.52
C THR A 178 -1.45 -9.25 -17.81
N VAL A 179 -1.30 -8.57 -16.67
CA VAL A 179 -0.10 -8.66 -15.81
C VAL A 179 0.19 -10.11 -15.44
N LEU A 180 -0.82 -10.85 -14.98
CA LEU A 180 -0.64 -12.24 -14.59
C LEU A 180 -0.22 -13.13 -15.77
N ARG A 181 -0.80 -12.95 -16.96
CA ARG A 181 -0.41 -13.70 -18.16
C ARG A 181 1.04 -13.44 -18.56
N GLN A 182 1.45 -12.16 -18.57
CA GLN A 182 2.83 -11.77 -18.87
C GLN A 182 3.80 -12.38 -17.86
N TRP A 183 3.46 -12.33 -16.57
CA TRP A 183 4.26 -12.93 -15.51
C TRP A 183 4.43 -14.44 -15.67
N LEU A 184 3.33 -15.16 -15.95
CA LEU A 184 3.37 -16.60 -16.16
C LEU A 184 4.23 -16.98 -17.37
N SER A 185 4.13 -16.24 -18.47
CA SER A 185 4.98 -16.41 -19.66
C SER A 185 6.46 -16.17 -19.31
N PHE A 186 6.76 -15.08 -18.61
CA PHE A 186 8.11 -14.75 -18.14
C PHE A 186 8.71 -15.86 -17.28
N ARG A 187 7.93 -16.44 -16.36
CA ARG A 187 8.38 -17.55 -15.49
C ARG A 187 8.55 -18.87 -16.22
N ALA A 188 7.86 -19.08 -17.33
CA ALA A 188 7.95 -20.30 -18.12
C ALA A 188 9.23 -20.35 -18.97
N ASN A 189 9.86 -19.21 -19.25
CA ASN A 189 11.08 -19.14 -20.05
C ASN A 189 12.31 -19.70 -19.29
N PRO A 190 12.98 -20.76 -19.79
CA PRO A 190 14.10 -21.41 -19.11
C PRO A 190 15.28 -20.48 -18.80
N SER A 191 15.56 -19.49 -19.65
CA SER A 191 16.65 -18.53 -19.43
C SER A 191 16.46 -17.66 -18.17
N ASN A 192 15.22 -17.56 -17.67
CA ASN A 192 14.87 -16.80 -16.48
C ASN A 192 14.80 -17.67 -15.21
N GLN A 193 15.06 -18.98 -15.32
CA GLN A 193 15.08 -19.90 -14.17
C GLN A 193 16.46 -20.01 -13.51
N THR A 194 17.53 -19.57 -14.18
CA THR A 194 18.92 -19.68 -13.69
C THR A 194 19.23 -18.72 -12.54
N THR A 195 18.52 -17.58 -12.43
CA THR A 195 18.64 -16.61 -11.33
C THR A 195 17.99 -17.08 -10.01
N ARG A 196 17.47 -18.30 -9.97
CA ARG A 196 16.54 -18.79 -8.94
C ARG A 196 17.20 -19.62 -7.84
N SER A 197 18.46 -20.03 -8.01
CA SER A 197 19.19 -20.86 -7.04
C SER A 197 19.76 -20.09 -5.85
N GLU A 198 19.69 -18.76 -5.86
CA GLU A 198 20.25 -17.90 -4.80
C GLU A 198 19.19 -17.40 -3.79
N GLU A 199 17.90 -17.66 -4.04
CA GLU A 199 16.78 -17.18 -3.20
C GLU A 199 16.07 -18.29 -2.39
N ARG A 200 16.72 -19.44 -2.12
CA ARG A 200 16.15 -20.54 -1.33
C ARG A 200 16.75 -20.66 0.05
#